data_AF-A0AAW0B046-F1
#
_entry.id   AF-A0AAW0B046-F1
#
_cell.length_a   1.000
_cell.length_b   1.000
_cell.length_c   1.000
_cell.angle_alpha   90.00
_cell.angle_beta   90.00
_cell.angle_gamma   90.00
#
_symmetry.space_group_name_H-M   'P 1'
#
loop_
_entity.id
_entity.type
_entity.pdbx_description
1 polymer ?
#
loop_
_entity_poly.entity_id
_entity_poly.type
_entity_poly.pdbx_seq_one_letter_code
_entity_poly.pdbx_strand_id
1 'polypeptide(L)'
;MSHQPSDGLCSVCNQHTSKWCSRCRRAWYCSEDHMHKVCMIVHSTALSESPIVQDWPQHQQHCHPAEPSMITISPQAELECISVGAVLFPVDGDRPKIITVECRPPQQPSRTRVCPTPMLQTYFDNPPNNMVLTQGLNKIYLRYPLQIFFSTTALSDASPENRAISKITGDTTLKQPFYGNVVALKYDGTRCSGYMSIHKNEVDSVSVPLSVYLLSLE
;
A
#
# COMPACT_ATOMS: atom_id res chain seq x y z
N MET A 1 -25.36 16.12 -4.30
CA MET A 1 -26.59 15.45 -3.84
C MET A 1 -26.22 14.03 -3.52
N SER A 2 -26.16 13.70 -2.24
CA SER A 2 -25.64 12.43 -1.72
C SER A 2 -26.67 11.32 -1.94
N HIS A 3 -26.33 10.28 -2.71
CA HIS A 3 -27.17 9.09 -2.81
C HIS A 3 -27.16 8.35 -1.46
N GLN A 4 -28.29 8.35 -0.77
CA GLN A 4 -28.52 7.52 0.43
C GLN A 4 -28.40 6.03 0.07
N PRO A 5 -27.86 5.19 0.98
CA PRO A 5 -27.88 3.74 0.80
C PRO A 5 -29.32 3.23 0.93
N SER A 6 -29.71 2.33 0.04
CA SER A 6 -31.04 1.71 0.00
C SER A 6 -31.35 0.93 1.28
N ASP A 7 -32.29 1.45 2.08
CA ASP A 7 -32.85 0.78 3.26
C ASP A 7 -33.66 -0.47 2.85
N GLY A 8 -33.47 -1.58 3.57
CA GLY A 8 -34.24 -2.81 3.38
C GLY A 8 -34.88 -3.30 4.68
N LEU A 9 -35.85 -4.22 4.59
CA LEU A 9 -36.49 -4.82 5.77
C LEU A 9 -35.78 -6.10 6.16
N CYS A 10 -35.53 -6.28 7.45
CA CYS A 10 -34.91 -7.48 7.98
C CYS A 10 -35.76 -8.72 7.67
N SER A 11 -35.19 -9.73 7.01
CA SER A 11 -35.93 -10.95 6.63
C SER A 11 -36.46 -11.77 7.82
N VAL A 12 -36.00 -11.49 9.05
CA VAL A 12 -36.36 -12.24 10.26
C VAL A 12 -37.42 -11.51 11.09
N CYS A 13 -37.29 -10.19 11.28
CA CYS A 13 -38.18 -9.41 12.15
C CYS A 13 -38.88 -8.23 11.46
N ASN A 14 -38.68 -8.08 10.15
CA ASN A 14 -39.26 -7.05 9.30
C ASN A 14 -38.99 -5.60 9.74
N GLN A 15 -37.95 -5.38 10.54
CA GLN A 15 -37.49 -4.05 10.94
C GLN A 15 -36.58 -3.44 9.87
N HIS A 16 -36.65 -2.11 9.70
CA HIS A 16 -35.76 -1.40 8.78
C HIS A 16 -34.29 -1.60 9.17
N THR A 17 -33.46 -1.90 8.19
CA THR A 17 -32.02 -2.08 8.36
C THR A 17 -31.25 -1.71 7.11
N SER A 18 -30.05 -1.20 7.33
CA SER A 18 -29.06 -0.92 6.30
C SER A 18 -27.99 -2.00 6.22
N LYS A 19 -28.11 -3.12 6.94
CA LYS A 19 -27.16 -4.25 6.86
C LYS A 19 -27.73 -5.36 6.00
N TRP A 20 -26.90 -5.96 5.15
CA TRP A 20 -27.28 -7.01 4.21
C TRP A 20 -26.28 -8.17 4.19
N CYS A 21 -26.70 -9.31 3.65
CA CYS A 21 -25.83 -10.46 3.43
C CYS A 21 -24.64 -10.07 2.52
N SER A 22 -23.41 -10.18 3.01
CA SER A 22 -22.21 -9.83 2.25
C SER A 22 -21.98 -10.71 1.01
N ARG A 23 -22.60 -11.90 0.95
CA ARG A 23 -22.45 -12.89 -0.13
C ARG A 23 -23.35 -12.63 -1.33
N CYS A 24 -24.64 -12.38 -1.11
CA CYS A 24 -25.62 -12.21 -2.18
C CYS A 24 -26.14 -10.76 -2.30
N ARG A 25 -25.95 -9.93 -1.27
CA ARG A 25 -26.46 -8.54 -1.15
C ARG A 25 -27.97 -8.38 -1.39
N ARG A 26 -28.73 -9.47 -1.29
CA ARG A 26 -30.17 -9.56 -1.60
C ARG A 26 -31.05 -9.86 -0.39
N ALA A 27 -30.45 -10.04 0.78
CA ALA A 27 -31.15 -10.24 2.05
C ALA A 27 -30.64 -9.25 3.08
N TRP A 28 -31.54 -8.74 3.92
CA TRP A 28 -31.27 -7.69 4.91
C TRP A 28 -31.45 -8.22 6.33
N TYR A 29 -30.61 -7.79 7.26
CA TYR A 29 -30.63 -8.23 8.67
C TYR A 29 -30.37 -7.06 9.61
N CYS A 30 -31.11 -6.93 10.72
CA CYS A 30 -30.88 -5.83 11.66
C CYS A 30 -29.72 -6.09 12.64
N SER A 31 -29.34 -7.35 12.85
CA SER A 31 -28.26 -7.76 13.75
C SER A 31 -27.44 -8.93 13.19
N GLU A 32 -26.22 -9.07 13.69
CA GLU A 32 -25.39 -10.26 13.41
C GLU A 32 -26.04 -11.53 13.96
N ASP A 33 -26.85 -11.46 15.02
CA ASP A 33 -27.63 -12.60 15.51
C ASP A 33 -28.69 -13.06 14.50
N HIS A 34 -29.38 -12.13 13.82
CA HIS A 34 -30.33 -12.49 12.75
C HIS A 34 -29.61 -12.98 11.48
N MET A 35 -28.34 -12.63 11.32
CA MET A 35 -27.48 -13.17 10.26
C MET A 35 -26.87 -14.54 10.64
N HIS A 36 -26.53 -14.77 11.92
CA HIS A 36 -25.87 -15.99 12.42
C HIS A 36 -26.86 -17.10 12.81
N LYS A 37 -28.06 -16.78 13.30
CA LYS A 37 -29.15 -17.77 13.50
C LYS A 37 -29.59 -18.42 12.20
N VAL A 38 -29.25 -17.78 11.09
CA VAL A 38 -29.41 -18.29 9.73
C VAL A 38 -28.25 -19.25 9.40
N CYS A 39 -27.01 -19.07 9.88
CA CYS A 39 -25.88 -19.91 9.49
C CYS A 39 -25.61 -21.17 10.35
N MET A 40 -26.26 -21.32 11.52
CA MET A 40 -26.04 -22.49 12.39
C MET A 40 -27.33 -23.02 13.01
N ILE A 41 -27.97 -24.01 12.37
CA ILE A 41 -28.66 -25.10 13.07
C ILE A 41 -28.49 -26.40 12.27
N VAL A 42 -27.53 -27.22 12.69
CA VAL A 42 -27.67 -28.68 12.62
C VAL A 42 -27.52 -29.17 14.06
N HIS A 43 -28.58 -29.78 14.59
CA HIS A 43 -28.73 -30.34 15.95
C HIS A 43 -28.82 -29.37 17.14
N SER A 44 -30.05 -29.08 17.59
CA SER A 44 -30.42 -29.36 18.98
C SER A 44 -31.95 -29.42 19.15
N THR A 45 -32.41 -30.55 19.66
CA THR A 45 -33.76 -30.76 20.21
C THR A 45 -33.83 -30.16 21.62
N ALA A 46 -34.79 -29.25 21.86
CA ALA A 46 -35.67 -29.18 23.04
C ALA A 46 -36.09 -27.73 23.41
N LEU A 47 -37.40 -27.48 23.29
CA LEU A 47 -38.27 -26.66 24.15
C LEU A 47 -37.87 -25.20 24.46
N SER A 48 -38.40 -24.24 23.70
CA SER A 48 -39.29 -23.20 24.24
C SER A 48 -39.89 -22.36 23.09
N GLU A 49 -41.16 -22.00 23.24
CA GLU A 49 -42.06 -21.48 22.21
C GLU A 49 -41.72 -20.05 21.73
N SER A 50 -41.34 -19.92 20.46
CA SER A 50 -41.55 -18.72 19.65
C SER A 50 -41.42 -19.09 18.16
N PRO A 51 -42.19 -18.47 17.25
CA PRO A 51 -42.16 -18.81 15.84
C PRO A 51 -40.90 -18.20 15.22
N ILE A 52 -39.75 -18.86 15.37
CA ILE A 52 -38.52 -18.47 14.70
C ILE A 52 -38.65 -18.96 13.25
N VAL A 53 -39.06 -18.02 12.39
CA VAL A 53 -39.13 -18.19 10.95
C VAL A 53 -37.73 -18.57 10.43
N GLN A 54 -37.60 -19.82 9.99
CA GLN A 54 -36.42 -20.38 9.36
C GLN A 54 -36.29 -19.84 7.93
N ASP A 55 -35.69 -18.66 7.75
CA ASP A 55 -35.41 -18.12 6.41
C ASP A 55 -34.17 -18.79 5.76
N TRP A 56 -33.29 -19.43 6.55
CA TRP A 56 -32.05 -19.98 6.00
C TRP A 56 -32.21 -21.15 5.03
N PRO A 57 -33.01 -22.20 5.30
CA PRO A 57 -33.08 -23.33 4.39
C PRO A 57 -33.55 -22.89 2.99
N GLN A 58 -34.42 -21.88 2.92
CA GLN A 58 -34.86 -21.26 1.67
C GLN A 58 -33.81 -20.30 1.10
N HIS A 59 -33.18 -19.47 1.93
CA HIS A 59 -32.16 -18.53 1.46
C HIS A 59 -30.94 -19.28 0.93
N GLN A 60 -30.46 -20.33 1.60
CA GLN A 60 -29.29 -21.12 1.17
C GLN A 60 -29.48 -21.76 -0.21
N GLN A 61 -30.71 -22.18 -0.54
CA GLN A 61 -31.03 -22.72 -1.88
C GLN A 61 -30.96 -21.67 -2.99
N HIS A 62 -31.17 -20.39 -2.66
CA HIS A 62 -31.19 -19.28 -3.63
C HIS A 62 -30.05 -18.27 -3.43
N CYS A 63 -29.18 -18.49 -2.44
CA CYS A 63 -28.03 -17.66 -2.09
C CYS A 63 -26.88 -17.98 -3.03
N HIS A 64 -27.05 -17.56 -4.27
CA HIS A 64 -25.95 -17.50 -5.20
C HIS A 64 -25.04 -16.34 -4.79
N PRO A 65 -23.70 -16.49 -4.91
CA PRO A 65 -22.83 -15.33 -4.95
C PRO A 65 -23.47 -14.34 -5.90
N ALA A 66 -23.55 -13.07 -5.51
CA ALA A 66 -23.93 -12.07 -6.50
C ALA A 66 -23.01 -12.30 -7.70
N GLU A 67 -23.59 -12.74 -8.83
CA GLU A 67 -22.90 -12.80 -10.11
C GLU A 67 -22.11 -11.51 -10.18
N PRO A 68 -20.78 -11.55 -10.43
CA PRO A 68 -20.01 -10.34 -10.55
C PRO A 68 -20.77 -9.51 -11.56
N SER A 69 -21.45 -8.45 -11.09
CA SER A 69 -22.28 -7.65 -11.97
C SER A 69 -21.38 -7.37 -13.16
N MET A 70 -21.86 -7.72 -14.35
CA MET A 70 -21.36 -7.12 -15.56
C MET A 70 -21.66 -5.63 -15.41
N ILE A 71 -20.82 -4.97 -14.62
CA ILE A 71 -20.59 -3.56 -14.64
C ILE A 71 -20.06 -3.40 -16.05
N THR A 72 -20.90 -2.84 -16.92
CA THR A 72 -20.43 -2.12 -18.09
C THR A 72 -19.17 -1.39 -17.64
N ILE A 73 -18.00 -1.91 -18.04
CA ILE A 73 -16.71 -1.38 -17.61
C ILE A 73 -16.69 0.03 -18.18
N SER A 74 -17.12 1.00 -17.38
CA SER A 74 -16.71 2.38 -17.59
C SER A 74 -15.19 2.33 -17.45
N PRO A 75 -14.41 2.80 -18.42
CA PRO A 75 -12.97 2.56 -18.51
C PRO A 75 -12.15 3.37 -17.48
N GLN A 76 -12.66 3.60 -16.27
CA GLN A 76 -12.01 4.39 -15.22
C GLN A 76 -12.49 3.95 -13.82
N ALA A 77 -12.14 2.73 -13.40
CA ALA A 77 -11.70 2.55 -12.03
C ALA A 77 -10.17 2.39 -12.11
N GLU A 78 -9.49 3.46 -12.52
CA GLU A 78 -8.04 3.52 -12.35
C GLU A 78 -7.77 3.29 -10.86
N LEU A 79 -7.00 2.26 -10.53
CA LEU A 79 -6.46 2.09 -9.20
C LEU A 79 -5.76 3.41 -8.84
N GLU A 80 -6.34 4.19 -7.93
CA GLU A 80 -5.84 5.53 -7.60
C GLU A 80 -4.38 5.39 -7.13
N CYS A 81 -3.45 5.87 -7.96
CA CYS A 81 -2.04 5.96 -7.61
C CYS A 81 -1.89 6.92 -6.42
N ILE A 82 -1.05 6.53 -5.47
CA ILE A 82 -0.73 7.39 -4.33
C ILE A 82 0.48 8.23 -4.71
N SER A 83 0.40 9.55 -4.56
CA SER A 83 1.55 10.44 -4.77
C SER A 83 2.33 10.64 -3.47
N VAL A 84 3.64 10.41 -3.49
CA VAL A 84 4.52 10.64 -2.34
C VAL A 84 5.72 11.52 -2.71
N GLY A 85 6.14 12.36 -1.77
CA GLY A 85 7.39 13.11 -1.88
C GLY A 85 8.60 12.19 -1.66
N ALA A 86 9.57 12.21 -2.58
CA ALA A 86 10.82 11.46 -2.54
C ALA A 86 12.03 12.38 -2.71
N VAL A 87 13.23 11.93 -2.33
CA VAL A 87 14.48 12.64 -2.62
C VAL A 87 15.13 12.05 -3.87
N LEU A 88 15.36 12.89 -4.88
CA LEU A 88 16.22 12.59 -6.03
C LEU A 88 17.61 13.17 -5.79
N PHE A 89 18.63 12.35 -5.93
CA PHE A 89 20.02 12.74 -6.12
C PHE A 89 20.29 12.67 -7.63
N PRO A 90 20.17 13.80 -8.36
CA PRO A 90 20.27 13.79 -9.81
C PRO A 90 21.73 13.59 -10.24
N VAL A 91 21.93 12.86 -11.34
CA VAL A 91 23.26 12.67 -11.94
C VAL A 91 23.85 13.98 -12.48
N ASP A 92 22.99 14.85 -13.03
CA ASP A 92 23.40 16.14 -13.61
C ASP A 92 23.44 17.28 -12.58
N GLY A 93 23.38 16.97 -11.29
CA GLY A 93 23.27 17.99 -10.26
C GLY A 93 23.98 17.64 -8.96
N ASP A 94 24.31 18.71 -8.24
CA ASP A 94 25.11 18.61 -7.02
C ASP A 94 24.28 18.66 -5.74
N ARG A 95 22.96 18.84 -5.86
CA ARG A 95 22.07 19.01 -4.71
C ARG A 95 20.88 18.05 -4.81
N PRO A 96 20.49 17.41 -3.71
CA PRO A 96 19.27 16.62 -3.66
C PRO A 96 18.04 17.50 -3.95
N LYS A 97 17.03 16.92 -4.60
CA LYS A 97 15.77 17.58 -4.96
C LYS A 97 14.60 16.77 -4.42
N ILE A 98 13.56 17.46 -3.95
CA ILE A 98 12.27 16.80 -3.70
C ILE A 98 11.56 16.61 -5.03
N ILE A 99 11.11 15.39 -5.28
CA ILE A 99 10.31 15.00 -6.44
C ILE A 99 9.02 14.33 -5.97
N THR A 100 8.00 14.32 -6.83
CA THR A 100 6.80 13.53 -6.60
C THR A 100 6.94 12.20 -7.34
N VAL A 101 6.69 11.10 -6.63
CA VAL A 101 6.68 9.75 -7.17
C VAL A 101 5.27 9.18 -7.00
N GLU A 102 4.73 8.64 -8.09
CA GLU A 102 3.48 7.91 -8.06
C GLU A 102 3.73 6.46 -7.63
N CYS A 103 2.88 5.93 -6.77
CA CYS A 103 2.97 4.58 -6.27
C CYS A 103 1.70 3.80 -6.61
N ARG A 104 1.86 2.66 -7.29
CA ARG A 104 0.75 1.77 -7.61
C ARG A 104 0.39 0.90 -6.41
N PRO A 105 -0.89 0.82 -6.02
CA PRO A 105 -1.32 -0.09 -4.97
C PRO A 105 -1.10 -1.56 -5.41
N PRO A 106 -0.94 -2.50 -4.45
CA PRO A 106 -0.82 -3.91 -4.76
C PRO A 106 -2.07 -4.41 -5.49
N GLN A 107 -1.89 -5.08 -6.63
CA GLN A 107 -3.02 -5.58 -7.44
C GLN A 107 -3.77 -6.75 -6.79
N GLN A 108 -3.22 -7.36 -5.74
CA GLN A 108 -3.82 -8.52 -5.09
C GLN A 108 -4.27 -8.19 -3.66
N PRO A 109 -5.55 -8.41 -3.30
CA PRO A 109 -6.04 -8.30 -1.93
C PRO A 109 -5.59 -9.52 -1.11
N SER A 110 -4.29 -9.72 -0.96
CA SER A 110 -3.77 -10.66 0.04
C SER A 110 -3.91 -10.02 1.44
N ARG A 111 -4.16 -10.83 2.47
CA ARG A 111 -4.38 -10.35 3.86
C ARG A 111 -3.16 -9.63 4.47
N THR A 112 -2.03 -9.61 3.78
CA THR A 112 -0.80 -8.92 4.15
C THR A 112 -0.76 -7.55 3.49
N ARG A 113 -0.56 -6.48 4.28
CA ARG A 113 -0.31 -5.13 3.74
C ARG A 113 1.00 -5.14 2.95
N VAL A 114 0.90 -5.19 1.62
CA VAL A 114 2.06 -5.06 0.72
C VAL A 114 2.32 -3.57 0.48
N CYS A 115 3.59 -3.17 0.50
CA CYS A 115 3.99 -1.81 0.16
C CYS A 115 3.59 -1.49 -1.29
N PRO A 116 3.02 -0.31 -1.59
CA PRO A 116 2.76 0.08 -2.97
C PRO A 116 4.08 0.15 -3.76
N THR A 117 4.00 -0.05 -5.08
CA THR A 117 5.18 -0.07 -5.96
C THR A 117 5.43 1.30 -6.57
N PRO A 118 6.60 1.94 -6.34
CA PRO A 118 6.91 3.25 -6.90
C PRO A 118 7.16 3.19 -8.40
N MET A 119 6.63 4.16 -9.13
CA MET A 119 6.80 4.35 -10.57
C MET A 119 8.00 5.26 -10.81
N LEU A 120 9.13 4.66 -11.17
CA LEU A 120 10.42 5.35 -11.29
C LEU A 120 10.94 5.44 -12.74
N GLN A 121 10.11 5.12 -13.73
CA GLN A 121 10.51 5.06 -15.15
C GLN A 121 11.03 6.40 -15.69
N THR A 122 10.60 7.52 -15.11
CA THR A 122 11.09 8.86 -15.51
C THR A 122 12.51 9.16 -15.00
N TYR A 123 13.03 8.39 -14.04
CA TYR A 123 14.33 8.64 -13.40
C TYR A 123 15.39 7.59 -13.75
N PHE A 124 15.00 6.46 -14.34
CA PHE A 124 15.89 5.35 -14.69
C PHE A 124 15.51 4.78 -16.06
N ASP A 125 16.51 4.60 -16.93
CA ASP A 125 16.31 3.99 -18.26
C ASP A 125 16.02 2.48 -18.18
N ASN A 126 16.59 1.82 -17.16
CA ASN A 126 16.41 0.41 -16.86
C ASN A 126 15.72 0.23 -15.49
N PRO A 127 15.08 -0.91 -15.22
CA PRO A 127 14.54 -1.21 -13.90
C PRO A 127 15.61 -1.03 -12.80
N PRO A 128 15.39 -0.14 -11.81
CA PRO A 128 16.40 0.11 -10.79
C PRO A 128 16.49 -1.07 -9.82
N ASN A 129 17.70 -1.30 -9.31
CA ASN A 129 17.87 -2.10 -8.11
C ASN A 129 17.52 -1.25 -6.88
N ASN A 130 17.30 -1.89 -5.74
CA ASN A 130 16.99 -1.19 -4.51
C ASN A 130 17.63 -1.82 -3.28
N MET A 131 17.84 -0.99 -2.26
CA MET A 131 18.27 -1.39 -0.93
C MET A 131 17.42 -0.69 0.12
N VAL A 132 17.28 -1.29 1.31
CA VAL A 132 16.55 -0.70 2.43
C VAL A 132 17.52 -0.35 3.56
N LEU A 133 17.58 0.92 3.89
CA LEU A 133 18.31 1.43 5.06
C LEU A 133 17.37 1.40 6.26
N THR A 134 17.65 0.51 7.20
CA THR A 134 16.92 0.42 8.48
C THR A 134 17.66 1.07 9.63
N GLN A 135 18.93 1.45 9.43
CA GLN A 135 19.81 2.02 10.44
C GLN A 135 20.45 3.31 9.93
N GLY A 136 20.66 4.26 10.83
CA GLY A 136 21.37 5.51 10.59
C GLY A 136 22.71 5.56 11.33
N LEU A 137 23.09 6.77 11.77
CA LEU A 137 24.29 7.01 12.57
C LEU A 137 24.34 6.08 13.80
N ASN A 138 25.52 5.51 14.07
CA ASN A 138 25.78 4.63 15.22
C ASN A 138 24.94 3.35 15.26
N LYS A 139 24.48 2.84 14.10
CA LYS A 139 23.65 1.63 13.99
C LYS A 139 22.29 1.75 14.70
N ILE A 140 21.86 2.98 14.99
CA ILE A 140 20.54 3.25 15.57
C ILE A 140 19.48 3.01 14.51
N TYR A 141 18.43 2.25 14.85
CA TYR A 141 17.33 2.00 13.94
C TYR A 141 16.58 3.27 13.58
N LEU A 142 16.33 3.45 12.29
CA LEU A 142 15.50 4.54 11.77
C LEU A 142 14.04 4.28 12.15
N ARG A 143 13.38 5.30 12.70
CA ARG A 143 11.93 5.29 12.92
C ARG A 143 11.17 5.05 11.61
N TYR A 144 11.71 5.59 10.53
CA TYR A 144 11.20 5.50 9.18
C TYR A 144 12.34 4.99 8.28
N PRO A 145 12.38 3.68 7.99
CA PRO A 145 13.38 3.13 7.08
C PRO A 145 13.31 3.83 5.71
N LEU A 146 14.44 3.83 5.01
CA LEU A 146 14.55 4.44 3.68
C LEU A 146 14.71 3.35 2.63
N GLN A 147 13.98 3.45 1.53
CA GLN A 147 14.24 2.62 0.35
C GLN A 147 14.98 3.43 -0.69
N ILE A 148 16.17 2.97 -1.05
CA ILE A 148 17.07 3.62 -1.99
C ILE A 148 17.04 2.85 -3.29
N PHE A 149 16.80 3.54 -4.39
CA PHE A 149 16.75 3.01 -5.75
C PHE A 149 17.94 3.56 -6.55
N PHE A 150 18.61 2.69 -7.28
CA PHE A 150 19.80 3.02 -8.05
C PHE A 150 19.94 2.08 -9.26
N SER A 151 20.65 2.51 -10.29
CA SER A 151 20.95 1.65 -11.44
C SER A 151 22.22 0.81 -11.18
N THR A 152 22.16 -0.48 -11.46
CA THR A 152 23.34 -1.37 -11.44
C THR A 152 24.12 -1.35 -12.75
N THR A 153 23.52 -0.84 -13.84
CA THR A 153 24.16 -0.76 -15.17
C THR A 153 24.72 0.63 -15.46
N ALA A 154 24.48 1.63 -14.60
CA ALA A 154 24.92 3.00 -14.83
C ALA A 154 26.42 3.12 -15.17
N LEU A 155 27.29 2.35 -14.49
CA LEU A 155 28.72 2.34 -14.80
C LEU A 155 29.02 1.75 -16.19
N SER A 156 28.39 0.62 -16.55
CA SER A 156 28.58 0.01 -17.87
C SER A 156 27.99 0.86 -18.99
N ASP A 157 26.96 1.65 -18.68
CA ASP A 157 26.29 2.58 -19.59
C ASP A 157 27.00 3.94 -19.65
N ALA A 158 28.21 4.05 -19.07
CA ALA A 158 29.03 5.26 -19.01
C ALA A 158 28.31 6.47 -18.38
N SER A 159 27.37 6.23 -17.46
CA SER A 159 26.75 7.30 -16.69
C SER A 159 27.78 7.99 -15.80
N PRO A 160 27.68 9.32 -15.58
CA PRO A 160 28.55 10.03 -14.66
C PRO A 160 28.41 9.54 -13.22
N GLU A 161 29.45 9.77 -12.42
CA GLU A 161 29.37 9.67 -10.96
C GLU A 161 28.35 10.67 -10.41
N ASN A 162 27.55 10.22 -9.44
CA ASN A 162 26.55 11.04 -8.79
C ASN A 162 27.18 12.01 -7.79
N ARG A 163 27.44 13.24 -8.24
CA ARG A 163 28.08 14.29 -7.43
C ARG A 163 27.29 14.69 -6.20
N ALA A 164 25.96 14.59 -6.24
CA ALA A 164 25.14 14.87 -5.05
C ALA A 164 25.42 13.84 -3.94
N ILE A 165 25.64 12.56 -4.30
CA ILE A 165 26.08 11.54 -3.36
C ILE A 165 27.49 11.83 -2.84
N SER A 166 28.45 12.12 -3.72
CA SER A 166 29.83 12.42 -3.33
C SER A 166 29.90 13.59 -2.33
N LYS A 167 29.06 14.62 -2.52
CA LYS A 167 28.99 15.77 -1.60
C LYS A 167 28.41 15.43 -0.23
N ILE A 168 27.35 14.62 -0.14
CA ILE A 168 26.79 14.23 1.17
C ILE A 168 27.73 13.29 1.94
N THR A 169 28.66 12.63 1.25
CA THR A 169 29.74 11.84 1.85
C THR A 169 31.02 12.67 2.08
N GLY A 170 30.93 14.01 1.97
CA GLY A 170 32.03 14.93 2.25
C GLY A 170 33.21 14.80 1.30
N ASP A 171 32.94 14.46 0.03
CA ASP A 171 33.95 14.20 -1.01
C ASP A 171 34.95 13.09 -0.63
N THR A 172 34.59 12.25 0.34
CA THR A 172 35.35 11.04 0.68
C THR A 172 35.22 10.04 -0.45
N THR A 173 36.35 9.54 -0.95
CA THR A 173 36.35 8.50 -1.98
C THR A 173 35.67 7.23 -1.46
N LEU A 174 34.45 6.99 -1.91
CA LEU A 174 33.75 5.73 -1.64
C LEU A 174 34.46 4.59 -2.37
N LYS A 175 34.58 3.43 -1.70
CA LYS A 175 35.13 2.20 -2.32
C LYS A 175 34.32 1.80 -3.56
N GLN A 176 33.02 2.06 -3.54
CA GLN A 176 32.12 1.88 -4.66
C GLN A 176 31.28 3.15 -4.86
N PRO A 177 31.66 4.04 -5.80
CA PRO A 177 30.87 5.23 -6.10
C PRO A 177 29.54 4.86 -6.78
N PHE A 178 28.55 5.71 -6.59
CA PHE A 178 27.25 5.59 -7.26
C PHE A 178 27.29 6.34 -8.59
N TYR A 179 26.83 5.68 -9.64
CA TYR A 179 26.72 6.26 -10.98
C TYR A 179 25.24 6.43 -11.34
N GLY A 180 24.92 7.48 -12.08
CA GLY A 180 23.54 7.77 -12.48
C GLY A 180 22.68 8.33 -11.34
N ASN A 181 21.37 8.40 -11.57
CA ASN A 181 20.41 8.91 -10.58
C ASN A 181 20.30 7.97 -9.37
N VAL A 182 20.02 8.54 -8.20
CA VAL A 182 19.61 7.80 -7.01
C VAL A 182 18.32 8.40 -6.47
N VAL A 183 17.32 7.57 -6.19
CA VAL A 183 16.03 8.01 -5.64
C VAL A 183 15.81 7.36 -4.29
N ALA A 184 15.41 8.13 -3.29
CA ALA A 184 15.15 7.66 -1.94
C ALA A 184 13.71 7.95 -1.51
N LEU A 185 13.00 6.91 -1.07
CA LEU A 185 11.66 6.97 -0.51
C LEU A 185 11.70 6.67 1.00
N LYS A 186 10.80 7.31 1.76
CA LYS A 186 10.66 7.12 3.21
C LYS A 186 9.46 6.23 3.50
N TYR A 187 9.68 5.13 4.21
CA TYR A 187 8.58 4.24 4.62
C TYR A 187 7.73 4.87 5.74
N ASP A 188 6.45 4.51 5.76
CA ASP A 188 5.52 4.80 6.85
C ASP A 188 5.70 3.81 8.02
N GLY A 189 6.88 3.90 8.64
CA GLY A 189 7.26 3.12 9.82
C GLY A 189 8.00 1.82 9.52
N THR A 190 8.38 1.12 10.58
CA THR A 190 9.29 -0.05 10.54
C THR A 190 8.70 -1.30 9.87
N ARG A 191 7.38 -1.33 9.64
CA ARG A 191 6.71 -2.44 8.94
C ARG A 191 6.85 -2.33 7.41
N CYS A 192 7.37 -1.21 6.90
CA CYS A 192 7.59 -0.98 5.47
C CYS A 192 6.33 -1.26 4.62
N SER A 193 5.14 -0.98 5.14
CA SER A 193 3.86 -1.33 4.50
C SER A 193 3.27 -0.20 3.64
N GLY A 194 3.99 0.91 3.51
CA GLY A 194 3.54 2.14 2.85
C GLY A 194 4.67 3.16 2.82
N TYR A 195 4.51 4.21 2.02
CA TYR A 195 5.42 5.35 2.02
C TYR A 195 4.75 6.58 2.61
N MET A 196 5.56 7.48 3.13
CA MET A 196 5.14 8.82 3.53
C MET A 196 5.93 9.87 2.77
N SER A 197 5.31 11.02 2.53
CA SER A 197 5.96 12.11 1.81
C SER A 197 7.13 12.68 2.59
N ILE A 198 8.24 12.91 1.87
CA ILE A 198 9.38 13.69 2.35
C ILE A 198 9.15 15.16 1.94
N HIS A 199 9.21 16.05 2.92
CA HIS A 199 9.12 17.49 2.68
C HIS A 199 10.49 18.15 2.57
N LYS A 200 10.54 19.40 2.08
CA LYS A 200 11.80 20.12 1.80
C LYS A 200 12.72 20.25 3.02
N ASN A 201 12.17 20.37 4.22
CA ASN A 201 12.90 20.44 5.48
C ASN A 201 13.38 19.08 6.01
N GLU A 202 13.01 17.98 5.33
CA GLU A 202 13.34 16.61 5.74
C GLU A 202 14.41 15.97 4.85
N VAL A 203 15.01 16.70 3.92
CA VAL A 203 16.06 16.17 3.03
C VAL A 203 17.22 15.58 3.85
N ASP A 204 17.62 16.24 4.93
CA ASP A 204 18.72 15.77 5.80
C ASP A 204 18.38 14.47 6.53
N SER A 205 17.09 14.20 6.78
CA SER A 205 16.63 12.91 7.35
C SER A 205 16.86 11.73 6.41
N VAL A 206 17.13 12.00 5.13
CA VAL A 206 17.47 11.00 4.10
C VAL A 206 18.96 11.03 3.81
N SER A 207 19.54 12.21 3.62
CA SER A 207 20.96 12.38 3.27
C SER A 207 21.90 11.85 4.34
N VAL A 208 21.62 12.09 5.63
CA VAL A 208 22.52 11.69 6.72
C VAL A 208 22.57 10.17 6.89
N PRO A 209 21.44 9.42 6.96
CA PRO A 209 21.52 7.96 7.04
C PRO A 209 22.17 7.34 5.81
N LEU A 210 21.91 7.89 4.62
CA LEU A 210 22.52 7.41 3.38
C LEU A 210 24.03 7.62 3.39
N SER A 211 24.52 8.82 3.74
CA SER A 211 25.95 9.09 3.78
C SER A 211 26.69 8.20 4.77
N VAL A 212 26.13 7.99 5.96
CA VAL A 212 26.69 7.08 6.96
C VAL A 212 26.75 5.64 6.45
N TYR A 213 25.67 5.16 5.85
CA TYR A 213 25.63 3.81 5.30
C TYR A 213 26.72 3.62 4.22
N LEU A 214 26.82 4.57 3.30
CA LEU A 214 27.82 4.54 2.22
C LEU A 214 29.25 4.53 2.74
N LEU A 215 29.54 5.32 3.78
CA LEU A 215 30.86 5.35 4.41
C LEU A 215 31.17 4.07 5.21
N SER A 216 30.15 3.30 5.62
CA SER A 216 30.33 2.04 6.36
C SER A 216 30.58 0.81 5.49
N LEU A 217 30.43 0.93 4.17
CA LEU A 217 30.76 -0.11 3.21
C LEU A 217 32.29 -0.14 2.99
N GLU A 218 33.02 -0.63 4.01
CA GLU A 218 34.48 -0.82 3.97
C GLU A 218 34.95 -1.99 3.09
#